data_AF-A0AAW5WD15-F1
#
_entry.id   AF-A0AAW5WD15-F1
#
_cell.length_a   1.000
_cell.length_b   1.000
_cell.length_c   1.000
_cell.angle_alpha   90.00
_cell.angle_beta   90.00
_cell.angle_gamma   90.00
#
_symmetry.space_group_name_H-M   'P 1'
#
loop_
_entity.id
_entity.type
_entity.pdbx_description
1 polymer ?
#
loop_
_entity_poly.entity_id
_entity_poly.type
_entity_poly.pdbx_seq_one_letter_code
_entity_poly.pdbx_strand_id
1 'polypeptide(L)'
;MRKILLVDICGTITVKNTTLDFITFLGKKPNFLSIFLGRLAWRFFKNDYLRKKYIKTTYGMSCNELSLYAIKYVEQLELDQVILEFINKYREDHELYFVTASLDIIASQLANRLKICGYYASELNYIEGVSVGCLKIDLLDKKDSVLSSILSGENQVTMISDNFGDYDIMKSCNDAWAVARDNNALKFWRAKSINIINRS
;
A
#
# COMPACT_ATOMS: atom_id res chain seq x y z
N MET A 1 6.54 -25.70 -5.51
CA MET A 1 5.79 -24.81 -4.61
C MET A 1 6.63 -23.59 -4.29
N ARG A 2 6.16 -22.38 -4.64
CA ARG A 2 6.83 -21.13 -4.24
C ARG A 2 6.32 -20.69 -2.88
N LYS A 3 7.19 -20.09 -2.07
CA LYS A 3 6.77 -19.37 -0.86
C LYS A 3 6.78 -17.87 -1.16
N ILE A 4 5.68 -17.19 -0.90
CA ILE A 4 5.48 -15.79 -1.27
C ILE A 4 5.08 -15.01 -0.03
N LEU A 5 5.74 -13.88 0.22
CA LEU A 5 5.32 -12.92 1.23
C LEU A 5 4.78 -11.66 0.54
N LEU A 6 3.48 -11.41 0.73
CA LEU A 6 2.78 -10.21 0.28
C LEU A 6 2.78 -9.17 1.40
N VAL A 7 3.25 -7.96 1.10
CA VAL A 7 3.45 -6.90 2.10
C VAL A 7 2.66 -5.65 1.69
N ASP A 8 1.74 -5.17 2.52
CA ASP A 8 1.19 -3.82 2.33
C ASP A 8 2.19 -2.74 2.74
N ILE A 9 2.03 -1.54 2.21
CA ILE A 9 2.92 -0.40 2.45
C ILE A 9 2.35 0.54 3.51
N CYS A 10 1.23 1.20 3.18
CA CYS A 10 0.60 2.21 4.05
C CYS A 10 0.08 1.54 5.31
N GLY A 11 0.26 2.17 6.48
CA GLY A 11 -0.13 1.62 7.78
C GLY A 11 0.68 0.39 8.24
N THR A 12 1.32 -0.31 7.32
CA THR A 12 2.07 -1.56 7.54
C THR A 12 3.56 -1.31 7.71
N ILE A 13 4.33 -1.10 6.63
CA ILE A 13 5.79 -0.80 6.75
C ILE A 13 6.06 0.68 7.06
N THR A 14 5.06 1.55 6.90
CA THR A 14 5.11 2.96 7.29
C THR A 14 3.76 3.37 7.87
N VAL A 15 3.72 4.34 8.79
CA VAL A 15 2.47 4.87 9.36
C VAL A 15 1.73 5.83 8.41
N LYS A 16 2.36 6.19 7.29
CA LYS A 16 1.85 7.21 6.36
C LYS A 16 0.85 6.62 5.37
N ASN A 17 -0.13 7.43 4.97
CA ASN A 17 -0.79 7.25 3.68
C ASN A 17 0.13 7.83 2.61
N THR A 18 0.91 6.97 1.97
CA THR A 18 2.00 7.39 1.09
C THR A 18 1.53 8.19 -0.11
N THR A 19 0.32 7.93 -0.63
CA THR A 19 -0.23 8.73 -1.75
C THR A 19 -0.48 10.17 -1.31
N LEU A 20 -1.17 10.37 -0.19
CA LEU A 20 -1.46 11.73 0.31
C LEU A 20 -0.19 12.46 0.77
N ASP A 21 0.73 11.74 1.43
CA ASP A 21 2.00 12.30 1.90
C ASP A 21 2.91 12.67 0.71
N PHE A 22 2.95 11.85 -0.35
CA PHE A 22 3.65 12.17 -1.60
C PHE A 22 3.06 13.41 -2.31
N ILE A 23 1.73 13.52 -2.42
CA ILE A 23 1.11 14.72 -3.00
C ILE A 23 1.41 15.97 -2.15
N THR A 24 1.48 15.81 -0.83
CA THR A 24 1.92 16.88 0.07
C THR A 24 3.38 17.27 -0.19
N PHE A 25 4.24 16.29 -0.42
CA PHE A 25 5.65 16.48 -0.79
C PHE A 25 5.83 17.23 -2.12
N LEU A 26 4.93 17.02 -3.09
CA LEU A 26 4.87 17.82 -4.34
C LEU A 26 4.45 19.29 -4.11
N GLY A 27 4.26 19.72 -2.86
CA GLY A 27 3.89 21.09 -2.48
C GLY A 27 2.38 21.34 -2.45
N LYS A 28 1.54 20.31 -2.61
CA LYS A 28 0.08 20.44 -2.55
C LYS A 28 -0.41 19.99 -1.17
N LYS A 29 -0.55 20.95 -0.25
CA LYS A 29 -1.01 20.64 1.12
C LYS A 29 -2.49 20.28 1.12
N PRO A 30 -2.87 19.03 1.46
CA PRO A 30 -4.25 18.71 1.74
C PRO A 30 -4.73 19.53 2.93
N ASN A 31 -5.86 20.22 2.82
CA ASN A 31 -6.39 20.93 3.98
C ASN A 31 -6.94 19.90 5.00
N PHE A 32 -6.73 20.12 6.29
CA PHE A 32 -7.14 19.18 7.35
C PHE A 32 -8.63 18.82 7.28
N LEU A 33 -9.46 19.82 6.96
CA LEU A 33 -10.91 19.67 6.80
C LEU A 33 -11.26 18.70 5.67
N SER A 34 -10.50 18.68 4.58
CA SER A 34 -10.71 17.84 3.42
C SER A 34 -10.38 16.40 3.78
N ILE A 35 -9.25 16.13 4.45
CA ILE A 35 -8.89 14.80 4.96
C ILE A 35 -10.00 14.27 5.87
N PHE A 36 -10.49 15.10 6.79
CA PHE A 36 -11.59 14.75 7.68
C PHE A 36 -12.88 14.44 6.90
N LEU A 37 -13.28 15.30 5.96
CA LEU A 37 -14.46 15.10 5.13
C LEU A 37 -14.35 13.89 4.21
N GLY A 38 -13.16 13.54 3.71
CA GLY A 38 -12.98 12.32 2.92
C GLY A 38 -12.99 11.05 3.74
N ARG A 39 -12.50 11.06 4.98
CA ARG A 39 -12.72 9.94 5.92
C ARG A 39 -14.21 9.74 6.18
N LEU A 40 -14.96 10.83 6.31
CA LEU A 40 -16.42 10.80 6.46
C LEU A 40 -17.10 10.27 5.18
N ALA A 41 -16.74 10.80 4.00
CA ALA A 41 -17.31 10.42 2.72
C ALA A 41 -16.98 8.97 2.33
N TRP A 42 -15.77 8.49 2.64
CA TRP A 42 -15.39 7.09 2.46
C TRP A 42 -16.30 6.15 3.27
N ARG A 43 -16.59 6.52 4.51
CA ARG A 43 -17.48 5.75 5.40
C ARG A 43 -18.91 5.62 4.87
N PHE A 44 -19.40 6.59 4.10
CA PHE A 44 -20.79 6.61 3.60
C PHE A 44 -20.94 6.21 2.13
N PHE A 45 -19.94 6.45 1.28
CA PHE A 45 -20.07 6.33 -0.17
C PHE A 45 -19.05 5.38 -0.83
N LYS A 46 -18.09 4.83 -0.06
CA LYS A 46 -16.98 3.99 -0.58
C LYS A 46 -16.28 4.59 -1.82
N ASN A 47 -16.32 5.92 -1.95
CA ASN A 47 -15.78 6.65 -3.08
C ASN A 47 -14.75 7.65 -2.54
N ASP A 48 -13.47 7.38 -2.81
CA ASP A 48 -12.38 8.23 -2.33
C ASP A 48 -12.20 9.45 -3.24
N TYR A 49 -13.15 10.38 -3.15
CA TYR A 49 -13.12 11.65 -3.89
C TYR A 49 -11.85 12.45 -3.58
N LEU A 50 -11.34 12.37 -2.34
CA LEU A 50 -10.10 13.05 -1.98
C LEU A 50 -8.91 12.48 -2.74
N ARG A 51 -8.71 11.16 -2.72
CA ARG A 51 -7.60 10.53 -3.44
C ARG A 51 -7.66 10.87 -4.92
N LYS A 52 -8.85 10.85 -5.54
CA LYS A 52 -9.04 11.32 -6.93
C LYS A 52 -8.62 12.78 -7.11
N LYS A 53 -9.07 13.68 -6.23
CA LYS A 53 -8.72 15.11 -6.26
C LYS A 53 -7.21 15.33 -6.12
N TYR A 54 -6.54 14.59 -5.23
CA TYR A 54 -5.11 14.70 -5.01
C TYR A 54 -4.29 14.11 -6.16
N ILE A 55 -4.71 12.97 -6.71
CA ILE A 55 -4.09 12.40 -7.91
C ILE A 55 -4.23 13.35 -9.10
N LYS A 56 -5.33 14.12 -9.21
CA LYS A 56 -5.46 15.14 -10.26
C LYS A 56 -4.34 16.20 -10.23
N THR A 57 -3.67 16.39 -9.10
CA THR A 57 -2.53 17.33 -9.03
C THR A 57 -1.28 16.86 -9.77
N THR A 58 -1.22 15.59 -10.17
CA THR A 58 -0.14 15.07 -11.03
C THR A 58 -0.37 15.39 -12.51
N TYR A 59 -1.55 15.90 -12.88
CA TYR A 59 -1.89 16.22 -14.27
C TYR A 59 -0.84 17.12 -14.91
N GLY A 60 -0.35 16.73 -16.09
CA GLY A 60 0.64 17.47 -16.86
C GLY A 60 2.10 17.23 -16.46
N MET A 61 2.36 16.47 -15.38
CA MET A 61 3.72 16.05 -15.03
C MET A 61 4.14 14.83 -15.85
N SER A 62 5.38 14.81 -16.31
CA SER A 62 5.93 13.62 -16.99
C SER A 62 6.18 12.47 -16.03
N CYS A 63 6.20 11.24 -16.55
CA CYS A 63 6.55 10.05 -15.78
C CYS A 63 7.96 10.16 -15.18
N ASN A 64 8.91 10.77 -15.89
CA ASN A 64 10.27 10.99 -15.41
C ASN A 64 10.32 11.96 -14.23
N GLU A 65 9.60 13.09 -14.31
CA GLU A 65 9.51 14.04 -13.19
C GLU A 65 8.89 13.39 -11.95
N LEU A 66 7.76 12.71 -12.11
CA LEU A 66 7.08 12.02 -11.02
C LEU A 66 7.96 10.92 -10.40
N SER A 67 8.72 10.20 -11.22
CA SER A 67 9.69 9.21 -10.75
C SER A 67 10.82 9.86 -9.94
N LEU A 68 11.38 10.98 -10.40
CA LEU A 68 12.40 11.74 -9.66
C LEU A 68 11.88 12.27 -8.31
N TYR A 69 10.64 12.76 -8.28
CA TYR A 69 10.01 13.12 -7.00
C TYR A 69 9.78 11.91 -6.11
N ALA A 70 9.35 10.78 -6.66
CA ALA A 70 9.12 9.55 -5.92
C ALA A 70 10.41 9.02 -5.27
N ILE A 71 11.55 9.11 -5.96
CA ILE A 71 12.87 8.78 -5.41
C ILE A 71 13.14 9.62 -4.16
N LYS A 72 13.11 10.95 -4.30
CA LYS A 72 13.39 11.88 -3.19
C LYS A 72 12.42 11.69 -2.02
N TYR A 73 11.14 11.44 -2.33
CA TYR A 73 10.13 11.16 -1.33
C TYR A 73 10.40 9.86 -0.58
N VAL A 74 10.74 8.78 -1.29
CA VAL A 74 11.03 7.48 -0.68
C VAL A 74 12.31 7.51 0.15
N GLU A 75 13.31 8.31 -0.22
CA GLU A 75 14.55 8.46 0.58
C GLU A 75 14.29 8.98 2.00
N GLN A 76 13.42 9.98 2.14
CA GLN A 76 13.03 10.54 3.44
C GLN A 76 11.87 9.80 4.12
N LEU A 77 11.26 8.81 3.46
CA LEU A 77 10.14 8.07 4.04
C LEU A 77 10.61 7.25 5.24
N GLU A 78 10.01 7.53 6.38
CA GLU A 78 10.21 6.78 7.63
C GLU A 78 9.52 5.41 7.53
N LEU A 79 10.32 4.36 7.76
CA LEU A 79 9.88 2.97 7.75
C LEU A 79 9.97 2.39 9.16
N ASP A 80 9.00 1.57 9.52
CA ASP A 80 8.97 0.90 10.81
C ASP A 80 9.99 -0.25 10.86
N GLN A 81 11.09 -0.03 11.58
CA GLN A 81 12.19 -0.98 11.67
C GLN A 81 11.77 -2.33 12.23
N VAL A 82 10.80 -2.38 13.17
CA VAL A 82 10.32 -3.65 13.72
C VAL A 82 9.61 -4.48 12.65
N ILE A 83 8.85 -3.82 11.77
CA ILE A 83 8.19 -4.50 10.64
C ILE A 83 9.22 -4.90 9.59
N LEU A 84 10.22 -4.06 9.31
CA LEU A 84 11.31 -4.40 8.40
C LEU A 84 12.12 -5.62 8.88
N GLU A 85 12.46 -5.68 10.17
CA GLU A 85 13.11 -6.83 10.79
C GLU A 85 12.22 -8.08 10.71
N PHE A 86 10.91 -7.93 10.90
CA PHE A 86 9.96 -9.03 10.77
C PHE A 86 9.95 -9.59 9.34
N ILE A 87 9.76 -8.75 8.32
CA ILE A 87 9.75 -9.22 6.91
C ILE A 87 11.12 -9.75 6.47
N ASN A 88 12.23 -9.25 7.05
CA ASN A 88 13.57 -9.71 6.73
C ASN A 88 13.78 -11.19 7.08
N LYS A 89 13.08 -11.72 8.09
CA LYS A 89 13.11 -13.14 8.45
C LYS A 89 12.58 -14.06 7.34
N TYR A 90 11.79 -13.51 6.41
CA TYR A 90 11.22 -14.27 5.29
C TYR A 90 12.12 -14.24 4.04
N ARG A 91 13.13 -13.36 3.97
CA ARG A 91 13.89 -13.09 2.75
C ARG A 91 14.69 -14.28 2.22
N GLU A 92 15.14 -15.18 3.09
CA GLU A 92 15.92 -16.34 2.67
C GLU A 92 15.06 -17.37 1.91
N ASP A 93 13.78 -17.44 2.27
CA ASP A 93 12.89 -18.54 1.89
C ASP A 93 11.71 -18.10 1.02
N HIS A 94 11.41 -16.81 0.94
CA HIS A 94 10.23 -16.27 0.27
C HIS A 94 10.59 -15.27 -0.82
N GLU A 95 9.81 -15.29 -1.90
CA GLU A 95 9.73 -14.16 -2.82
C GLU A 95 8.86 -13.06 -2.17
N LEU A 96 9.43 -11.88 -1.99
CA LEU A 96 8.72 -10.76 -1.37
C LEU A 96 8.11 -9.87 -2.45
N TYR A 97 6.84 -9.53 -2.30
CA TYR A 97 6.14 -8.59 -3.17
C TYR A 97 5.38 -7.55 -2.35
N PHE A 98 5.43 -6.29 -2.79
CA PHE A 98 4.47 -5.33 -2.28
C PHE A 98 3.09 -5.54 -2.92
N VAL A 99 2.03 -5.43 -2.12
CA VAL A 99 0.65 -5.39 -2.60
C VAL A 99 -0.02 -4.19 -1.96
N THR A 100 -0.33 -3.14 -2.72
CA THR A 100 -0.71 -1.86 -2.12
C THR A 100 -1.63 -1.02 -2.99
N ALA A 101 -2.48 -0.21 -2.36
CA ALA A 101 -3.23 0.84 -3.06
C ALA A 101 -2.41 2.14 -3.26
N SER A 102 -1.14 2.15 -2.84
CA SER A 102 -0.21 3.26 -3.12
C SER A 102 0.05 3.39 -4.62
N LEU A 103 0.55 4.56 -5.04
CA LEU A 103 0.96 4.78 -6.43
C LEU A 103 2.13 3.86 -6.80
N ASP A 104 2.07 3.30 -8.01
CA ASP A 104 3.08 2.45 -8.64
C ASP A 104 4.48 3.06 -8.60
N ILE A 105 4.62 4.36 -8.87
CA ILE A 105 5.91 5.06 -8.77
C ILE A 105 6.50 5.01 -7.35
N ILE A 106 5.67 5.01 -6.30
CA ILE A 106 6.15 4.90 -4.91
C ILE A 106 6.50 3.45 -4.59
N ALA A 107 5.63 2.51 -4.96
CA ALA A 107 5.85 1.09 -4.73
C ALA A 107 7.12 0.59 -5.43
N SER A 108 7.37 1.04 -6.65
CA SER A 108 8.59 0.75 -7.42
C SER A 108 9.85 1.23 -6.73
N GLN A 109 9.89 2.48 -6.28
CA GLN A 109 11.06 3.03 -5.58
C GLN A 109 11.28 2.35 -4.22
N LEU A 110 10.21 2.02 -3.49
CA LEU A 110 10.33 1.23 -2.25
C LEU A 110 10.82 -0.19 -2.52
N ALA A 111 10.35 -0.84 -3.58
CA ALA A 111 10.79 -2.18 -3.96
C ALA A 111 12.28 -2.19 -4.27
N ASN A 112 12.76 -1.19 -5.00
CA ASN A 112 14.18 -1.01 -5.28
C ASN A 112 14.98 -0.75 -3.99
N ARG A 113 14.57 0.25 -3.18
CA ARG A 113 15.23 0.61 -1.91
C ARG A 113 15.37 -0.59 -0.97
N LEU A 114 14.35 -1.44 -0.90
CA LEU A 114 14.28 -2.57 0.01
C LEU A 114 14.65 -3.90 -0.66
N LYS A 115 15.10 -3.90 -1.92
CA LYS A 115 15.43 -5.12 -2.69
C LYS A 115 14.32 -6.18 -2.62
N ILE A 116 13.10 -5.77 -2.93
CA ILE A 116 11.89 -6.61 -2.98
C ILE A 116 11.68 -7.08 -4.42
N CYS A 117 11.18 -8.31 -4.63
CA CYS A 117 11.15 -8.96 -5.94
C CYS A 117 10.22 -8.25 -6.94
N GLY A 118 9.17 -7.60 -6.46
CA GLY A 118 8.25 -6.83 -7.30
C GLY A 118 7.13 -6.18 -6.50
N TYR A 119 6.13 -5.67 -7.21
CA TYR A 119 4.98 -5.02 -6.60
C TYR A 119 3.71 -5.15 -7.45
N TYR A 120 2.57 -5.09 -6.78
CA TYR A 120 1.25 -4.84 -7.35
C TYR A 120 0.72 -3.56 -6.69
N ALA A 121 0.51 -2.52 -7.50
CA ALA A 121 0.19 -1.18 -7.01
C ALA A 121 -0.93 -0.54 -7.83
N SER A 122 -1.45 0.59 -7.35
CA SER A 122 -2.35 1.42 -8.17
C SER A 122 -1.53 2.18 -9.21
N GLU A 123 -1.89 2.03 -10.48
CA GLU A 123 -1.14 2.60 -11.61
C GLU A 123 -1.64 3.99 -11.97
N LEU A 124 -0.74 4.98 -11.99
CA LEU A 124 -1.04 6.28 -12.60
C LEU A 124 -1.28 6.11 -14.11
N ASN A 125 -2.26 6.83 -14.63
CA ASN A 125 -2.52 6.85 -16.06
C ASN A 125 -1.63 7.89 -16.75
N TYR A 126 -0.95 7.46 -17.82
CA TYR A 126 -0.09 8.28 -18.65
C TYR A 126 -0.52 8.20 -20.11
N ILE A 127 -0.56 9.34 -20.79
CA ILE A 127 -0.69 9.42 -22.25
C ILE A 127 0.57 10.10 -22.76
N GLU A 128 1.28 9.45 -23.68
CA GLU A 128 2.54 9.96 -24.25
C GLU A 128 3.58 10.33 -23.17
N GLY A 129 3.63 9.57 -22.07
CA GLY A 129 4.56 9.80 -20.96
C GLY A 129 4.16 10.92 -20.00
N VAL A 130 2.98 11.55 -20.19
CA VAL A 130 2.46 12.62 -19.33
C VAL A 130 1.27 12.12 -18.52
N SER A 131 1.26 12.39 -17.21
CA SER A 131 0.17 11.99 -16.33
C SER A 131 -1.11 12.75 -16.68
N VAL A 132 -2.21 12.01 -16.83
CA VAL A 132 -3.54 12.59 -17.05
C VAL A 132 -4.32 12.81 -15.75
N GLY A 133 -3.65 12.72 -14.59
CA GLY A 133 -4.24 13.05 -13.29
C GLY A 133 -5.34 12.08 -12.83
N CYS A 134 -5.28 10.82 -13.28
CA CYS A 134 -6.16 9.75 -12.82
C CYS A 134 -5.41 8.41 -12.74
N LEU A 135 -6.06 7.42 -12.13
CA LEU A 135 -5.53 6.05 -12.07
C LEU A 135 -6.02 5.25 -13.28
N LYS A 136 -5.11 4.48 -13.88
CA LYS A 136 -5.43 3.45 -14.86
C LYS A 136 -5.92 2.18 -14.15
N ILE A 137 -5.27 1.82 -13.06
CA ILE A 137 -5.63 0.70 -12.19
C ILE A 137 -5.72 1.21 -10.75
N ASP A 138 -6.80 0.87 -10.06
CA ASP A 138 -6.99 1.21 -8.65
C ASP A 138 -7.15 -0.06 -7.82
N LEU A 139 -6.21 -0.31 -6.91
CA LEU A 139 -6.18 -1.47 -6.02
C LEU A 139 -6.81 -1.22 -4.64
N LEU A 140 -7.35 -0.03 -4.40
CA LEU A 140 -8.07 0.23 -3.14
C LEU A 140 -9.29 -0.70 -3.04
N ASP A 141 -9.30 -1.53 -2.00
CA ASP A 141 -10.27 -2.61 -1.76
C ASP A 141 -10.43 -3.62 -2.93
N LYS A 142 -9.42 -3.72 -3.80
CA LYS A 142 -9.45 -4.54 -5.04
C LYS A 142 -8.19 -5.38 -5.23
N LYS A 143 -7.46 -5.67 -4.15
CA LYS A 143 -6.23 -6.49 -4.19
C LYS A 143 -6.52 -7.94 -4.63
N ASP A 144 -7.74 -8.42 -4.42
CA ASP A 144 -8.23 -9.73 -4.88
C ASP A 144 -8.08 -9.90 -6.40
N SER A 145 -8.35 -8.84 -7.17
CA SER A 145 -8.29 -8.84 -8.63
C SER A 145 -6.89 -9.16 -9.18
N VAL A 146 -5.83 -8.79 -8.45
CA VAL A 146 -4.44 -9.03 -8.84
C VAL A 146 -3.81 -10.24 -8.14
N LEU A 147 -4.42 -10.72 -7.05
CA LEU A 147 -3.90 -11.83 -6.25
C LEU A 147 -4.56 -13.18 -6.55
N SER A 148 -5.69 -13.21 -7.26
CA SER A 148 -6.45 -14.43 -7.55
C SER A 148 -5.58 -15.58 -8.08
N SER A 149 -4.72 -15.32 -9.06
CA SER A 149 -3.82 -16.33 -9.65
C SER A 149 -2.69 -16.78 -8.72
N ILE A 150 -2.26 -15.91 -7.79
CA ILE A 150 -1.25 -16.23 -6.79
C ILE A 150 -1.84 -17.14 -5.72
N LEU A 151 -3.09 -16.85 -5.30
CA LEU A 151 -3.80 -17.57 -4.25
C LEU A 151 -4.42 -18.89 -4.73
N SER A 152 -4.79 -19.01 -6.01
CA SER A 152 -5.40 -20.23 -6.56
C SER A 152 -4.41 -21.34 -6.89
N GLY A 153 -3.10 -21.06 -6.82
CA GLY A 153 -2.05 -22.03 -7.14
C GLY A 153 -1.57 -22.83 -5.92
N GLU A 154 -0.63 -23.73 -6.14
CA GLU A 154 0.08 -24.47 -5.07
C GLU A 154 1.14 -23.60 -4.36
N ASN A 155 0.93 -22.28 -4.26
CA ASN A 155 1.89 -21.39 -3.59
C ASN A 155 1.62 -21.38 -2.08
N GLN A 156 2.67 -21.29 -1.27
CA GLN A 156 2.56 -20.98 0.15
C GLN A 156 2.60 -19.46 0.32
N VAL A 157 1.44 -18.84 0.50
CA VAL A 157 1.29 -17.39 0.56
C VAL A 157 1.17 -16.95 2.01
N THR A 158 2.04 -16.03 2.41
CA THR A 158 1.93 -15.26 3.66
C THR A 158 1.58 -13.82 3.31
N MET A 159 0.68 -13.19 4.07
CA MET A 159 0.36 -11.76 3.89
C MET A 159 0.56 -10.97 5.19
N ILE A 160 1.13 -9.77 5.08
CA ILE A 160 1.22 -8.80 6.16
C ILE A 160 0.52 -7.49 5.77
N SER A 161 -0.41 -7.03 6.61
CA SER A 161 -1.18 -5.80 6.39
C SER A 161 -1.76 -5.25 7.69
N ASP A 162 -2.01 -3.95 7.77
CA ASP A 162 -2.83 -3.31 8.82
C ASP A 162 -4.28 -3.08 8.38
N ASN A 163 -4.56 -3.15 7.07
CA ASN A 163 -5.83 -2.74 6.52
C ASN A 163 -6.92 -3.78 6.76
N PHE A 164 -8.00 -3.38 7.44
CA PHE A 164 -9.16 -4.25 7.69
C PHE A 164 -9.81 -4.77 6.40
N GLY A 165 -9.74 -4.00 5.30
CA GLY A 165 -10.25 -4.39 3.99
C GLY A 165 -9.50 -5.57 3.36
N ASP A 166 -8.30 -5.89 3.84
CA ASP A 166 -7.52 -7.03 3.35
C ASP A 166 -7.91 -8.35 4.03
N TYR A 167 -8.81 -8.32 5.03
CA TYR A 167 -9.12 -9.50 5.85
C TYR A 167 -9.53 -10.74 5.03
N ASP A 168 -10.37 -10.58 4.01
CA ASP A 168 -10.85 -11.71 3.20
C ASP A 168 -9.71 -12.34 2.36
N ILE A 169 -8.76 -11.52 1.92
CA ILE A 169 -7.55 -11.99 1.22
C ILE A 169 -6.63 -12.68 2.22
N MET A 170 -6.40 -12.08 3.39
CA MET A 170 -5.56 -12.64 4.46
C MET A 170 -6.09 -14.01 4.91
N LYS A 171 -7.41 -14.19 4.97
CA LYS A 171 -8.04 -15.49 5.28
C LYS A 171 -7.77 -16.56 4.22
N SER A 172 -7.53 -16.15 2.98
CA SER A 172 -7.24 -17.05 1.86
C SER A 172 -5.75 -17.41 1.75
N CYS A 173 -4.89 -16.77 2.55
CA CYS A 173 -3.46 -17.08 2.64
C CYS A 173 -3.20 -18.27 3.57
N ASN A 174 -2.04 -18.92 3.41
CA ASN A 174 -1.59 -19.99 4.30
C ASN A 174 -1.20 -19.48 5.68
N ASP A 175 -0.66 -18.26 5.74
CA ASP A 175 -0.36 -17.54 6.98
C ASP A 175 -0.66 -16.04 6.77
N ALA A 176 -1.00 -15.35 7.85
CA ALA A 176 -1.33 -13.94 7.78
C ALA A 176 -1.03 -13.20 9.09
N TRP A 177 -0.45 -12.01 8.96
CA TRP A 177 -0.02 -11.16 10.06
C TRP A 177 -0.65 -9.78 9.95
N ALA A 178 -1.43 -9.41 10.94
CA ALA A 178 -2.03 -8.10 11.08
C ALA A 178 -1.10 -7.16 11.85
N VAL A 179 -0.80 -5.99 11.29
CA VAL A 179 -0.11 -4.91 12.01
C VAL A 179 -1.14 -4.06 12.76
N ALA A 180 -1.13 -4.11 14.08
CA ALA A 180 -2.04 -3.32 14.91
C ALA A 180 -1.35 -2.04 15.39
N ARG A 181 -1.75 -0.89 14.83
CA ARG A 181 -1.17 0.45 15.14
C ARG A 181 -1.86 1.17 16.31
N ASP A 182 -3.03 0.69 16.72
CA ASP A 182 -3.80 1.25 17.82
C ASP A 182 -4.69 0.20 18.50
N ASN A 183 -5.32 0.59 19.60
CA ASN A 183 -6.21 -0.28 20.38
C ASN A 183 -7.45 -0.75 19.60
N ASN A 184 -7.93 0.01 18.61
CA ASN A 184 -9.09 -0.39 17.80
C ASN A 184 -8.68 -1.47 16.79
N ALA A 185 -7.53 -1.30 16.12
CA ALA A 185 -6.93 -2.31 15.27
C ALA A 185 -6.63 -3.58 16.07
N LEU A 186 -6.06 -3.45 17.26
CA LEU A 186 -5.79 -4.60 18.12
C LEU A 186 -7.06 -5.37 18.49
N LYS A 187 -8.14 -4.66 18.85
CA LYS A 187 -9.44 -5.28 19.13
C LYS A 187 -10.04 -5.96 17.90
N PHE A 188 -10.00 -5.29 16.75
CA PHE A 188 -10.51 -5.83 15.48
C PHE A 188 -9.79 -7.13 15.13
N TRP A 189 -8.45 -7.12 15.12
CA TRP A 189 -7.65 -8.27 14.72
C TRP A 189 -7.70 -9.41 15.75
N ARG A 190 -7.80 -9.14 17.05
CA ARG A 190 -7.99 -10.19 18.07
C ARG A 190 -9.30 -10.96 17.92
N ALA A 191 -10.33 -10.30 17.39
CA ALA A 191 -11.60 -10.96 17.09
C ALA A 191 -11.53 -11.83 15.82
N LYS A 192 -10.40 -11.79 15.09
CA LYS A 192 -10.12 -12.60 13.90
C LYS A 192 -9.01 -13.60 14.24
N SER A 193 -9.05 -14.78 13.65
CA SER A 193 -7.99 -15.80 13.81
C SER A 193 -6.76 -15.47 12.95
N ILE A 194 -6.23 -14.25 13.10
CA ILE A 194 -5.07 -13.71 12.36
C ILE A 194 -3.96 -13.41 13.36
N ASN A 195 -2.71 -13.72 13.02
CA ASN A 195 -1.56 -13.41 13.88
C ASN A 195 -1.38 -11.89 13.98
N ILE A 196 -0.88 -11.38 15.11
CA ILE A 196 -0.83 -9.93 15.34
C ILE A 196 0.59 -9.47 15.67
N ILE A 197 1.04 -8.43 14.98
CA ILE A 197 2.22 -7.65 15.33
C ILE A 197 1.73 -6.36 16.00
N ASN A 198 1.89 -6.27 17.32
CA ASN A 198 1.45 -5.09 18.07
C ASN A 198 2.44 -3.94 17.94
N ARG A 199 1.97 -2.80 17.40
CA ARG A 199 2.70 -1.53 17.22
C ARG A 199 1.91 -0.34 17.82
N SER A 200 0.96 -0.62 18.72
CA SER A 200 0.16 0.37 19.47
C SER A 200 0.98 1.11 20.52
#